data_AF-A0A318PFR5-F1
#
_entry.id   AF-A0A318PFR5-F1
#
_cell.length_a   1.000
_cell.length_b   1.000
_cell.length_c   1.000
_cell.angle_alpha   90.00
_cell.angle_beta   90.00
_cell.angle_gamma   90.00
#
_symmetry.space_group_name_H-M   'P 1'
#
loop_
_entity.id
_entity.type
_entity.pdbx_description
1 polymer ?
#
loop_
_entity_poly.entity_id
_entity_poly.type
_entity_poly.pdbx_seq_one_letter_code
_entity_poly.pdbx_strand_id
1 'polypeptide(L)'
;MTFGWVALAGVRAPAYVSVLKDVLLVLAIMAAGGAALLATGLPAAYVATPAPAVPARQDMFVVSTIMLQSLGLCITPQAVAFVFTARSARMVRRNQILMPLYMLMFPFLYMIAEYVRRRGLAVPSANDVFMLGVTTTLPPWMQGIVAGGCAVSALVILAGVCLAIGPLVSRNMLHGLSDKGQRVGAQVVIGLYLLLCAAGAAGLGSIMVTLNNLYYLGMIQIAPGLLVALCGWRVPALAIAAGLVAGGGLAVGLYSAGLMPEGINPGLIGLAVNALIVATAGLRRPPCAR
;
A
#
# COMPACT_ATOMS: atom_id res chain seq x y z
N MET A 1 -16.60 -2.67 17.89
CA MET A 1 -16.67 -1.24 17.50
C MET A 1 -16.61 -1.06 15.98
N THR A 2 -15.58 -1.55 15.29
CA THR A 2 -15.40 -1.39 13.83
C THR A 2 -16.48 -2.06 12.96
N PHE A 3 -16.90 -3.29 13.31
CA PHE A 3 -17.91 -4.03 12.54
C PHE A 3 -19.31 -3.39 12.61
N GLY A 4 -19.70 -2.85 13.77
CA GLY A 4 -20.98 -2.14 13.94
C GLY A 4 -21.01 -0.82 13.17
N TRP A 5 -19.87 -0.14 13.05
CA TRP A 5 -19.78 1.15 12.38
C TRP A 5 -19.86 1.03 10.85
N VAL A 6 -19.18 0.03 10.29
CA VAL A 6 -19.27 -0.30 8.86
C VAL A 6 -20.68 -0.77 8.46
N ALA A 7 -21.39 -1.44 9.37
CA ALA A 7 -22.75 -1.93 9.13
C ALA A 7 -23.84 -0.82 9.20
N LEU A 8 -23.66 0.21 10.03
CA LEU A 8 -24.69 1.24 10.29
C LEU A 8 -24.57 2.49 9.43
N ALA A 9 -23.37 2.91 9.02
CA ALA A 9 -23.15 4.27 8.50
C ALA A 9 -22.89 4.34 6.97
N GLY A 10 -22.80 3.20 6.28
CA GLY A 10 -22.58 3.14 4.83
C GLY A 10 -21.25 3.76 4.38
N VAL A 11 -21.12 4.05 3.08
CA VAL A 11 -19.86 4.48 2.44
C VAL A 11 -19.43 5.91 2.83
N ARG A 12 -20.35 6.75 3.33
CA ARG A 12 -20.06 8.15 3.70
C ARG A 12 -19.20 8.27 4.96
N ALA A 13 -19.36 7.31 5.87
CA ALA A 13 -18.74 7.35 7.17
C ALA A 13 -17.21 7.10 7.09
N PRO A 14 -16.71 6.11 6.33
CA PRO A 14 -15.28 5.98 6.02
C PRO A 14 -14.66 7.22 5.37
N ALA A 15 -15.43 7.96 4.55
CA ALA A 15 -14.92 9.15 3.87
C ALA A 15 -14.59 10.30 4.85
N TYR A 16 -15.48 10.60 5.79
CA TYR A 16 -15.22 11.63 6.81
C TYR A 16 -14.06 11.23 7.74
N VAL A 17 -13.99 9.94 8.12
CA VAL A 17 -12.90 9.43 8.95
C VAL A 17 -11.56 9.50 8.20
N SER A 18 -11.54 9.28 6.89
CA SER A 18 -10.31 9.47 6.09
C SER A 18 -9.84 10.91 6.13
N VAL A 19 -10.73 11.90 5.93
CA VAL A 19 -10.35 13.32 5.98
C VAL A 19 -9.78 13.68 7.35
N LEU A 20 -10.47 13.28 8.44
CA LEU A 20 -9.97 13.52 9.80
C LEU A 20 -8.59 12.89 10.00
N LYS A 21 -8.44 11.61 9.59
CA LYS A 21 -7.18 10.89 9.64
C LYS A 21 -6.07 11.63 8.91
N ASP A 22 -6.31 12.01 7.66
CA ASP A 22 -5.31 12.64 6.80
C ASP A 22 -4.83 13.98 7.38
N VAL A 23 -5.76 14.81 7.87
CA VAL A 23 -5.42 16.07 8.55
C VAL A 23 -4.63 15.82 9.82
N LEU A 24 -5.08 14.88 10.68
CA LEU A 24 -4.37 14.54 11.91
C LEU A 24 -2.96 14.01 11.63
N LEU A 25 -2.82 13.14 10.63
CA LEU A 25 -1.55 12.53 10.26
C LEU A 25 -0.54 13.58 9.79
N VAL A 26 -0.96 14.49 8.91
CA VAL A 26 -0.11 15.58 8.39
C VAL A 26 0.30 16.53 9.52
N LEU A 27 -0.65 16.99 10.34
CA LEU A 27 -0.37 17.90 11.45
C LEU A 27 0.54 17.24 12.50
N ALA A 28 0.30 15.98 12.86
CA ALA A 28 1.10 15.21 13.80
C ALA A 28 2.55 15.10 13.34
N ILE A 29 2.78 14.73 12.08
CA ILE A 29 4.13 14.56 11.53
C ILE A 29 4.84 15.90 11.38
N MET A 30 4.16 16.96 10.96
CA MET A 30 4.76 18.29 10.89
C MET A 30 5.13 18.82 12.29
N ALA A 31 4.27 18.63 13.29
CA ALA A 31 4.55 19.04 14.66
C ALA A 31 5.73 18.26 15.25
N ALA A 32 5.74 16.93 15.10
CA ALA A 32 6.82 16.07 15.57
C ALA A 32 8.16 16.36 14.87
N GLY A 33 8.15 16.52 13.54
CA GLY A 33 9.35 16.84 12.78
C GLY A 33 9.88 18.25 13.06
N GLY A 34 8.97 19.22 13.26
CA GLY A 34 9.34 20.58 13.69
C GLY A 34 9.98 20.58 15.07
N ALA A 35 9.40 19.84 16.03
CA ALA A 35 9.99 19.69 17.36
C ALA A 35 11.36 18.97 17.31
N ALA A 36 11.50 17.92 16.50
CA ALA A 36 12.75 17.22 16.28
C ALA A 36 13.84 18.12 15.67
N LEU A 37 13.47 18.97 14.70
CA LEU A 37 14.36 19.98 14.11
C LEU A 37 14.83 20.99 15.18
N LEU A 38 13.91 21.53 15.97
CA LEU A 38 14.26 22.47 17.04
C LEU A 38 15.18 21.82 18.09
N ALA A 39 14.93 20.54 18.42
CA ALA A 39 15.69 19.78 19.42
C ALA A 39 17.06 19.29 18.93
N THR A 40 17.31 19.28 17.61
CA THR A 40 18.63 19.02 16.99
C THR A 40 19.43 20.29 16.70
N GLY A 41 18.77 21.44 16.60
CA GLY A 41 19.35 22.74 16.21
C GLY A 41 18.97 23.13 14.77
N LEU A 42 18.69 24.43 14.57
CA LEU A 42 18.40 25.09 13.27
C LEU A 42 19.61 24.93 12.29
N PRO A 43 19.43 25.11 10.95
CA PRO A 43 19.95 24.22 9.89
C PRO A 43 21.47 24.03 9.80
N ALA A 44 22.29 24.76 10.53
CA ALA A 44 23.74 24.58 10.61
C ALA A 44 24.15 23.12 10.91
N ALA A 45 23.35 22.40 11.70
CA ALA A 45 23.58 20.99 12.01
C ALA A 45 23.36 20.04 10.80
N TYR A 46 22.58 20.45 9.80
CA TYR A 46 22.16 19.63 8.65
C TYR A 46 22.96 19.93 7.36
N VAL A 47 23.59 21.10 7.23
CA VAL A 47 24.40 21.46 6.04
C VAL A 47 25.72 20.66 5.95
N ALA A 48 26.17 20.03 7.03
CA ALA A 48 27.55 19.53 7.15
C ALA A 48 27.80 18.04 6.85
N THR A 49 26.77 17.21 6.65
CA THR A 49 26.96 15.77 6.37
C THR A 49 26.69 15.46 4.90
N PRO A 50 27.70 15.27 4.05
CA PRO A 50 27.48 14.72 2.72
C PRO A 50 26.82 13.35 2.85
N ALA A 51 25.70 13.15 2.17
CA ALA A 51 25.11 11.82 2.08
C ALA A 51 26.14 10.88 1.45
N PRO A 52 26.40 9.69 2.03
CA PRO A 52 27.26 8.71 1.39
C PRO A 52 26.73 8.41 -0.01
N ALA A 53 27.63 8.30 -0.99
CA ALA A 53 27.26 7.98 -2.37
C ALA A 53 26.46 6.66 -2.38
N VAL A 54 25.22 6.72 -2.85
CA VAL A 54 24.39 5.52 -3.01
C VAL A 54 24.94 4.76 -4.23
N PRO A 55 25.30 3.47 -4.11
CA PRO A 55 25.74 2.68 -5.25
C PRO A 55 24.68 2.64 -6.35
N ALA A 56 25.06 2.81 -7.63
CA ALA A 56 24.13 2.87 -8.78
C ALA A 56 23.14 1.68 -8.87
N ARG A 57 23.52 0.50 -8.36
CA ARG A 57 22.65 -0.68 -8.31
C ARG A 57 21.49 -0.52 -7.31
N GLN A 58 21.70 0.24 -6.22
CA GLN A 58 20.64 0.59 -5.27
C GLN A 58 19.69 1.63 -5.87
N ASP A 59 20.21 2.55 -6.70
CA ASP A 59 19.36 3.55 -7.39
C ASP A 59 18.37 2.89 -8.35
N MET A 60 18.82 1.91 -9.14
CA MET A 60 17.95 1.15 -10.04
C MET A 60 16.87 0.38 -9.28
N PHE A 61 17.20 -0.20 -8.11
CA PHE A 61 16.22 -0.88 -7.28
C PHE A 61 15.15 0.09 -6.77
N VAL A 62 15.56 1.27 -6.30
CA VAL A 62 14.63 2.29 -5.80
C VAL A 62 13.71 2.78 -6.92
N VAL A 63 14.26 3.17 -8.08
CA VAL A 63 13.47 3.67 -9.22
C VAL A 63 12.50 2.61 -9.73
N SER A 64 12.98 1.38 -9.92
CA SER A 64 12.15 0.26 -10.38
C SER A 64 11.07 -0.11 -9.35
N THR A 65 11.36 -0.01 -8.07
CA THR A 65 10.38 -0.19 -6.99
C THR A 65 9.32 0.91 -6.97
N ILE A 66 9.70 2.17 -7.21
CA ILE A 66 8.74 3.29 -7.32
C ILE A 66 7.80 3.07 -8.49
N MET A 67 8.33 2.69 -9.66
CA MET A 67 7.50 2.36 -10.83
C MET A 67 6.53 1.22 -10.51
N LEU A 68 7.03 0.13 -9.92
CA LEU A 68 6.21 -1.02 -9.56
C LEU A 68 5.09 -0.65 -8.59
N GLN A 69 5.40 0.09 -7.52
CA GLN A 69 4.40 0.48 -6.52
C GLN A 69 3.40 1.47 -7.08
N SER A 70 3.81 2.41 -7.94
CA SER A 70 2.92 3.39 -8.56
C SER A 70 1.85 2.71 -9.44
N LEU A 71 2.25 1.72 -10.24
CA LEU A 71 1.35 0.90 -11.04
C LEU A 71 0.49 -0.01 -10.15
N GLY A 72 1.11 -0.65 -9.17
CA GLY A 72 0.47 -1.57 -8.23
C GLY A 72 -0.65 -0.89 -7.45
N LEU A 73 -0.43 0.35 -7.00
CA LEU A 73 -1.40 1.14 -6.25
C LEU A 73 -2.70 1.37 -7.05
N CYS A 74 -2.58 1.67 -8.34
CA CYS A 74 -3.71 1.94 -9.24
C CYS A 74 -4.61 0.72 -9.47
N ILE A 75 -4.07 -0.49 -9.38
CA ILE A 75 -4.79 -1.74 -9.67
C ILE A 75 -5.25 -2.47 -8.40
N THR A 76 -4.94 -1.95 -7.22
CA THR A 76 -5.37 -2.58 -5.97
C THR A 76 -6.89 -2.69 -5.88
N PRO A 77 -7.44 -3.82 -5.39
CA PRO A 77 -8.89 -3.97 -5.20
C PRO A 77 -9.50 -2.90 -4.31
N GLN A 78 -8.69 -2.35 -3.39
CA GLN A 78 -9.07 -1.23 -2.53
C GLN A 78 -9.40 0.01 -3.34
N ALA A 79 -8.56 0.34 -4.34
CA ALA A 79 -8.76 1.48 -5.21
C ALA A 79 -10.08 1.38 -6.00
N VAL A 80 -10.48 0.16 -6.41
CA VAL A 80 -11.74 -0.07 -7.13
C VAL A 80 -12.94 0.39 -6.30
N ALA A 81 -13.01 0.03 -5.02
CA ALA A 81 -14.09 0.46 -4.14
C ALA A 81 -14.18 1.98 -4.03
N PHE A 82 -13.04 2.68 -3.96
CA PHE A 82 -12.99 4.15 -3.92
C PHE A 82 -13.40 4.80 -5.24
N VAL A 83 -12.99 4.24 -6.38
CA VAL A 83 -13.30 4.80 -7.71
C VAL A 83 -14.79 4.65 -8.05
N PHE A 84 -15.37 3.47 -7.81
CA PHE A 84 -16.77 3.21 -8.17
C PHE A 84 -17.79 3.82 -7.21
N THR A 85 -17.37 4.25 -6.02
CA THR A 85 -18.22 4.99 -5.07
C THR A 85 -18.10 6.51 -5.22
N ALA A 86 -17.20 7.00 -6.08
CA ALA A 86 -17.03 8.41 -6.32
C ALA A 86 -18.20 9.02 -7.10
N ARG A 87 -18.58 10.26 -6.75
CA ARG A 87 -19.69 10.99 -7.40
C ARG A 87 -19.47 11.21 -8.91
N SER A 88 -18.22 11.38 -9.34
CA SER A 88 -17.86 11.54 -10.75
C SER A 88 -16.37 11.31 -11.00
N ALA A 89 -16.00 11.00 -12.25
CA ALA A 89 -14.61 10.90 -12.67
C ALA A 89 -13.81 12.21 -12.44
N ARG A 90 -14.48 13.37 -12.51
CA ARG A 90 -13.86 14.67 -12.21
C ARG A 90 -13.44 14.75 -10.74
N MET A 91 -14.23 14.22 -9.82
CA MET A 91 -13.89 14.18 -8.39
C MET A 91 -12.70 13.25 -8.12
N VAL A 92 -12.66 12.08 -8.78
CA VAL A 92 -11.51 11.17 -8.66
C VAL A 92 -10.23 11.85 -9.12
N ARG A 93 -10.23 12.51 -10.29
CA ARG A 93 -9.07 13.26 -10.79
C ARG A 93 -8.63 14.36 -9.83
N ARG A 94 -9.58 15.16 -9.33
CA ARG A 94 -9.27 16.24 -8.39
C ARG A 94 -8.65 15.72 -7.09
N ASN A 95 -9.10 14.57 -6.60
CA ASN A 95 -8.52 13.92 -5.43
C ASN A 95 -7.09 13.44 -5.69
N GLN A 96 -6.83 12.84 -6.86
CA GLN A 96 -5.49 12.37 -7.24
C GLN A 96 -4.48 13.50 -7.42
N ILE A 97 -4.91 14.70 -7.81
CA ILE A 97 -4.02 15.88 -7.91
C ILE A 97 -3.45 16.28 -6.52
N LEU A 98 -4.18 15.99 -5.44
CA LEU A 98 -3.76 16.33 -4.08
C LEU A 98 -2.91 15.23 -3.40
N MET A 99 -2.91 14.00 -3.93
CA MET A 99 -2.11 12.88 -3.40
C MET A 99 -0.60 13.21 -3.26
N PRO A 100 0.06 13.91 -4.21
CA PRO A 100 1.46 14.28 -4.06
C PRO A 100 1.73 15.16 -2.84
N LEU A 101 0.74 15.88 -2.31
CA LEU A 101 0.92 16.72 -1.12
C LEU A 101 1.29 15.90 0.12
N TYR A 102 0.97 14.60 0.15
CA TYR A 102 1.43 13.69 1.21
C TYR A 102 2.96 13.56 1.25
N MET A 103 3.65 13.86 0.14
CA MET A 103 5.11 13.86 0.12
C MET A 103 5.71 14.95 1.02
N LEU A 104 4.94 16.01 1.35
CA LEU A 104 5.35 17.05 2.30
C LEU A 104 5.69 16.49 3.68
N MET A 105 5.16 15.31 4.03
CA MET A 105 5.39 14.65 5.31
C MET A 105 6.82 14.04 5.41
N PHE A 106 7.43 13.66 4.29
CA PHE A 106 8.70 12.94 4.26
C PHE A 106 9.88 13.74 4.82
N PRO A 107 10.06 15.04 4.48
CA PRO A 107 11.06 15.88 5.13
C PRO A 107 10.96 15.86 6.65
N PHE A 108 9.76 15.98 7.21
CA PHE A 108 9.54 15.95 8.66
C PHE A 108 9.83 14.58 9.27
N LEU A 109 9.43 13.49 8.61
CA LEU A 109 9.79 12.13 9.03
C LEU A 109 11.31 11.92 9.05
N TYR A 110 12.01 12.47 8.06
CA TYR A 110 13.47 12.45 8.02
C TYR A 110 14.07 13.22 9.20
N MET A 111 13.54 14.40 9.54
CA MET A 111 14.00 15.16 10.72
C MET A 111 13.85 14.36 12.02
N ILE A 112 12.74 13.62 12.17
CA ILE A 112 12.50 12.74 13.32
C ILE A 112 13.55 11.63 13.37
N ALA A 113 13.78 10.95 12.25
CA ALA A 113 14.76 9.87 12.17
C ALA A 113 16.19 10.36 12.47
N GLU A 114 16.55 11.52 11.95
CA GLU A 114 17.86 12.13 12.20
C GLU A 114 18.02 12.56 13.66
N TYR A 115 16.97 13.13 14.28
CA TYR A 115 16.96 13.43 15.71
C TYR A 115 17.24 12.17 16.56
N VAL A 116 16.50 11.10 16.30
CA VAL A 116 16.66 9.81 17.01
C VAL A 116 18.09 9.28 16.84
N ARG A 117 18.60 9.32 15.61
CA ARG A 117 19.96 8.87 15.27
C ARG A 117 21.04 9.69 15.99
N ARG A 118 20.95 11.02 15.97
CA ARG A 118 21.93 11.92 16.61
C ARG A 118 21.93 11.83 18.12
N ARG A 119 20.77 11.60 18.72
CA ARG A 119 20.64 11.39 20.17
C ARG A 119 21.11 9.99 20.61
N GLY A 120 21.44 9.10 19.67
CA GLY A 120 21.90 7.75 19.97
C GLY A 120 20.85 6.93 20.72
N LEU A 121 19.56 7.19 20.48
CA LEU A 121 18.49 6.49 21.19
C LEU A 121 18.44 5.02 20.75
N ALA A 122 18.20 4.12 21.69
CA ALA A 122 18.02 2.71 21.39
C ALA A 122 16.72 2.50 20.60
N VAL A 123 16.84 2.00 19.39
CA VAL A 123 15.72 1.73 18.48
C VAL A 123 15.58 0.21 18.32
N PRO A 124 14.51 -0.41 18.86
CA PRO A 124 14.31 -1.85 18.75
C PRO A 124 14.08 -2.29 17.29
N SER A 125 13.34 -1.50 16.53
CA SER A 125 13.12 -1.71 15.10
C SER A 125 12.98 -0.39 14.34
N ALA A 126 13.26 -0.39 13.04
CA ALA A 126 13.09 0.78 12.18
C ALA A 126 11.66 1.36 12.23
N ASN A 127 10.65 0.54 12.52
CA ASN A 127 9.26 0.97 12.64
C ASN A 127 8.99 1.81 13.91
N ASP A 128 9.85 1.67 14.93
CA ASP A 128 9.68 2.36 16.22
C ASP A 128 10.24 3.78 16.20
N VAL A 129 11.07 4.12 15.19
CA VAL A 129 11.78 5.41 15.09
C VAL A 129 10.82 6.59 15.18
N PHE A 130 9.69 6.52 14.46
CA PHE A 130 8.71 7.59 14.46
C PHE A 130 8.11 7.83 15.86
N MET A 131 7.63 6.75 16.49
CA MET A 131 6.98 6.86 17.80
C MET A 131 7.97 7.25 18.90
N LEU A 132 9.20 6.73 18.83
CA LEU A 132 10.28 7.10 19.74
C LEU A 132 10.63 8.60 19.61
N GLY A 133 10.68 9.11 18.39
CA GLY A 133 10.87 10.54 18.17
C GLY A 133 9.71 11.38 18.73
N VAL A 134 8.47 10.94 18.55
CA VAL A 134 7.27 11.61 19.10
C VAL A 134 7.30 11.63 20.63
N THR A 135 7.55 10.51 21.29
CA THR A 135 7.52 10.42 22.76
C THR A 135 8.65 11.18 23.45
N THR A 136 9.74 11.43 22.73
CA THR A 136 10.91 12.16 23.24
C THR A 136 10.92 13.65 22.91
N THR A 137 10.14 14.10 21.91
CA THR A 137 10.11 15.50 21.48
C THR A 137 8.82 16.24 21.82
N LEU A 138 7.69 15.52 21.99
CA LEU A 138 6.38 16.12 22.19
C LEU A 138 5.86 15.96 23.63
N PRO A 139 5.03 16.90 24.15
CA PRO A 139 4.38 16.76 25.44
C PRO A 139 3.32 15.64 25.45
N PRO A 140 2.97 15.07 26.63
CA PRO A 140 2.10 13.89 26.73
C PRO A 140 0.74 14.01 26.05
N TRP A 141 0.10 15.18 26.13
CA TRP A 141 -1.21 15.40 25.50
C TRP A 141 -1.13 15.28 23.96
N MET A 142 -0.01 15.72 23.36
CA MET A 142 0.18 15.67 21.92
C MET A 142 0.59 14.26 21.46
N GLN A 143 1.34 13.53 22.28
CA GLN A 143 1.63 12.11 22.05
C GLN A 143 0.32 11.29 21.92
N GLY A 144 -0.66 11.56 22.79
CA GLY A 144 -1.99 10.94 22.71
C GLY A 144 -2.72 11.24 21.41
N ILE A 145 -2.63 12.47 20.91
CA ILE A 145 -3.21 12.87 19.61
C ILE A 145 -2.52 12.13 18.47
N VAL A 146 -1.18 12.04 18.48
CA VAL A 146 -0.42 11.29 17.45
C VAL A 146 -0.80 9.81 17.47
N ALA A 147 -0.80 9.17 18.65
CA ALA A 147 -1.16 7.77 18.80
C ALA A 147 -2.61 7.51 18.34
N GLY A 148 -3.55 8.39 18.69
CA GLY A 148 -4.93 8.36 18.20
C GLY A 148 -5.02 8.49 16.68
N GLY A 149 -4.26 9.41 16.09
CA GLY A 149 -4.17 9.58 14.63
C GLY A 149 -3.64 8.33 13.93
N CYS A 150 -2.59 7.70 14.47
CA CYS A 150 -2.06 6.43 13.99
C CYS A 150 -3.12 5.31 14.06
N ALA A 151 -3.86 5.22 15.17
CA ALA A 151 -4.93 4.23 15.33
C ALA A 151 -6.06 4.44 14.30
N VAL A 152 -6.53 5.68 14.12
CA VAL A 152 -7.53 6.00 13.09
C VAL A 152 -6.98 5.67 11.69
N SER A 153 -5.69 5.88 11.46
CA SER A 153 -5.05 5.56 10.17
C SER A 153 -5.08 4.08 9.83
N ALA A 154 -4.72 3.24 10.81
CA ALA A 154 -4.84 1.80 10.67
C ALA A 154 -6.30 1.39 10.38
N LEU A 155 -7.26 1.97 11.11
CA LEU A 155 -8.69 1.67 10.93
C LEU A 155 -9.22 2.00 9.54
N VAL A 156 -8.79 3.10 8.94
CA VAL A 156 -9.21 3.49 7.58
C VAL A 156 -8.73 2.47 6.54
N ILE A 157 -7.47 2.03 6.65
CA ILE A 157 -6.92 1.00 5.74
C ILE A 157 -7.65 -0.34 5.94
N LEU A 158 -7.85 -0.77 7.19
CA LEU A 158 -8.61 -1.98 7.53
C LEU A 158 -10.04 -1.94 6.96
N ALA A 159 -10.73 -0.80 7.12
CA ALA A 159 -12.08 -0.62 6.61
C ALA A 159 -12.13 -0.68 5.07
N GLY A 160 -11.15 -0.05 4.40
CA GLY A 160 -10.97 -0.18 2.96
C GLY A 160 -10.86 -1.65 2.55
N VAL A 161 -9.95 -2.40 3.20
CA VAL A 161 -9.71 -3.81 2.91
C VAL A 161 -10.95 -4.67 3.07
N CYS A 162 -11.69 -4.49 4.15
CA CYS A 162 -12.96 -5.17 4.36
C CYS A 162 -14.00 -4.85 3.27
N LEU A 163 -14.04 -3.60 2.80
CA LEU A 163 -14.96 -3.16 1.74
C LEU A 163 -14.61 -3.80 0.38
N ALA A 164 -13.33 -4.09 0.11
CA ALA A 164 -12.92 -4.83 -1.08
C ALA A 164 -13.17 -6.34 -0.94
N ILE A 165 -12.91 -6.93 0.23
CA ILE A 165 -13.14 -8.37 0.49
C ILE A 165 -14.61 -8.74 0.30
N GLY A 166 -15.53 -7.89 0.77
CA GLY A 166 -16.97 -8.12 0.70
C GLY A 166 -17.46 -8.59 -0.68
N PRO A 167 -17.38 -7.76 -1.73
CA PRO A 167 -17.77 -8.12 -3.09
C PRO A 167 -16.85 -9.18 -3.72
N LEU A 168 -15.57 -9.23 -3.39
CA LEU A 168 -14.67 -10.26 -3.91
C LEU A 168 -15.15 -11.66 -3.52
N VAL A 169 -15.49 -11.85 -2.24
CA VAL A 169 -15.96 -13.13 -1.71
C VAL A 169 -17.39 -13.40 -2.15
N SER A 170 -18.32 -12.44 -1.98
CA SER A 170 -19.73 -12.67 -2.27
C SER A 170 -20.00 -12.94 -3.76
N ARG A 171 -19.40 -12.14 -4.65
CA ARG A 171 -19.70 -12.19 -6.09
C ARG A 171 -18.81 -13.16 -6.88
N ASN A 172 -17.61 -13.50 -6.40
CA ASN A 172 -16.75 -14.43 -7.13
C ASN A 172 -16.73 -15.82 -6.48
N MET A 173 -16.58 -15.91 -5.16
CA MET A 173 -16.45 -17.22 -4.49
C MET A 173 -17.80 -17.83 -4.11
N LEU A 174 -18.78 -17.00 -3.72
CA LEU A 174 -20.07 -17.46 -3.16
C LEU A 174 -21.27 -17.22 -4.07
N HIS A 175 -21.05 -16.93 -5.35
CA HIS A 175 -22.07 -16.50 -6.31
C HIS A 175 -23.27 -17.46 -6.47
N GLY A 176 -23.10 -18.76 -6.15
CA GLY A 176 -24.16 -19.77 -6.22
C GLY A 176 -25.05 -19.86 -4.97
N LEU A 177 -24.78 -19.08 -3.91
CA LEU A 177 -25.60 -19.05 -2.71
C LEU A 177 -26.70 -17.98 -2.79
N SER A 178 -27.71 -18.07 -1.92
CA SER A 178 -28.72 -17.02 -1.74
C SER A 178 -28.09 -15.70 -1.29
N ASP A 179 -28.77 -14.57 -1.51
CA ASP A 179 -28.30 -13.24 -1.09
C ASP A 179 -27.90 -13.18 0.39
N LYS A 180 -28.69 -13.87 1.24
CA LYS A 180 -28.39 -14.02 2.67
C LYS A 180 -27.11 -14.83 2.89
N GLY A 181 -26.95 -15.95 2.18
CA GLY A 181 -25.74 -16.79 2.26
C GLY A 181 -24.48 -16.06 1.80
N GLN A 182 -24.54 -15.33 0.69
CA GLN A 182 -23.45 -14.49 0.18
C GLN A 182 -23.04 -13.42 1.19
N ARG A 183 -24.01 -12.73 1.79
CA ARG A 183 -23.76 -11.70 2.81
C ARG A 183 -23.11 -12.28 4.05
N VAL A 184 -23.66 -13.37 4.59
CA VAL A 184 -23.13 -14.01 5.80
C VAL A 184 -21.72 -14.58 5.54
N GLY A 185 -21.50 -15.26 4.42
CA GLY A 185 -20.18 -15.80 4.08
C GLY A 185 -19.12 -14.71 3.92
N ALA A 186 -19.44 -13.60 3.25
CA ALA A 186 -18.53 -12.45 3.16
C ALA A 186 -18.23 -11.85 4.55
N GLN A 187 -19.23 -11.72 5.42
CA GLN A 187 -19.04 -11.24 6.80
C GLN A 187 -18.14 -12.15 7.64
N VAL A 188 -18.27 -13.48 7.48
CA VAL A 188 -17.39 -14.46 8.13
C VAL A 188 -15.96 -14.29 7.67
N VAL A 189 -15.70 -14.19 6.36
CA VAL A 189 -14.34 -13.99 5.83
C VAL A 189 -13.74 -12.67 6.31
N ILE A 190 -14.52 -11.59 6.34
CA ILE A 190 -14.09 -10.31 6.91
C ILE A 190 -13.73 -10.47 8.40
N GLY A 191 -14.56 -11.18 9.18
CA GLY A 191 -14.29 -11.46 10.59
C GLY A 191 -12.98 -12.23 10.79
N LEU A 192 -12.77 -13.30 10.03
CA LEU A 192 -11.53 -14.08 10.05
C LEU A 192 -10.30 -13.24 9.67
N TYR A 193 -10.43 -12.40 8.64
CA TYR A 193 -9.39 -11.46 8.24
C TYR A 193 -9.01 -10.50 9.37
N LEU A 194 -10.00 -9.92 10.05
CA LEU A 194 -9.75 -9.00 11.17
C LEU A 194 -9.10 -9.71 12.37
N LEU A 195 -9.50 -10.94 12.66
CA LEU A 195 -8.86 -11.76 13.69
C LEU A 195 -7.40 -12.06 13.35
N LEU A 196 -7.12 -12.41 12.09
CA LEU A 196 -5.76 -12.63 11.61
C LEU A 196 -4.91 -11.35 11.71
N CYS A 197 -5.46 -10.19 11.36
CA CYS A 197 -4.78 -8.90 11.52
C CYS A 197 -4.47 -8.60 12.99
N ALA A 198 -5.44 -8.83 13.89
CA ALA A 198 -5.25 -8.61 15.32
C ALA A 198 -4.17 -9.55 15.91
N ALA A 199 -4.17 -10.82 15.52
CA ALA A 199 -3.14 -11.78 15.92
C ALA A 199 -1.76 -11.40 15.35
N GLY A 200 -1.71 -10.98 14.08
CA GLY A 200 -0.46 -10.58 13.41
C GLY A 200 0.15 -9.29 13.94
N ALA A 201 -0.66 -8.36 14.46
CA ALA A 201 -0.20 -7.09 15.01
C ALA A 201 0.79 -7.25 16.17
N ALA A 202 0.72 -8.35 16.93
CA ALA A 202 1.59 -8.61 18.08
C ALA A 202 2.97 -9.19 17.73
N GLY A 203 3.16 -9.73 16.51
CA GLY A 203 4.35 -10.53 16.19
C GLY A 203 4.99 -10.30 14.82
N LEU A 204 4.29 -9.66 13.88
CA LEU A 204 4.77 -9.50 12.49
C LEU A 204 5.38 -8.12 12.21
N GLY A 205 5.51 -7.26 13.23
CA GLY A 205 6.04 -5.90 13.08
C GLY A 205 7.42 -5.85 12.43
N SER A 206 8.32 -6.77 12.80
CA SER A 206 9.70 -6.83 12.29
C SER A 206 9.79 -7.19 10.80
N ILE A 207 8.78 -7.85 10.23
CA ILE A 207 8.75 -8.29 8.83
C ILE A 207 7.80 -7.47 7.96
N MET A 208 7.29 -6.33 8.45
CA MET A 208 6.33 -5.50 7.72
C MET A 208 6.83 -5.06 6.34
N VAL A 209 8.11 -4.69 6.23
CA VAL A 209 8.72 -4.34 4.94
C VAL A 209 8.70 -5.52 3.97
N THR A 210 9.01 -6.73 4.47
CA THR A 210 8.95 -7.96 3.68
C THR A 210 7.53 -8.27 3.22
N LEU A 211 6.54 -8.15 4.11
CA LEU A 211 5.13 -8.34 3.76
C LEU A 211 4.65 -7.33 2.72
N ASN A 212 5.05 -6.07 2.85
CA ASN A 212 4.73 -5.03 1.87
C ASN A 212 5.36 -5.32 0.50
N ASN A 213 6.63 -5.74 0.47
CA ASN A 213 7.26 -6.16 -0.79
C ASN A 213 6.51 -7.33 -1.42
N LEU A 214 6.23 -8.39 -0.65
CA LEU A 214 5.53 -9.55 -1.16
C LEU A 214 4.13 -9.21 -1.70
N TYR A 215 3.41 -8.32 -1.01
CA TYR A 215 2.15 -7.78 -1.48
C TYR A 215 2.30 -7.16 -2.87
N TYR A 216 3.23 -6.21 -3.05
CA TYR A 216 3.41 -5.53 -4.32
C TYR A 216 3.96 -6.43 -5.44
N LEU A 217 4.83 -7.41 -5.11
CA LEU A 217 5.33 -8.41 -6.07
C LEU A 217 4.19 -9.22 -6.70
N GLY A 218 3.19 -9.62 -5.89
CA GLY A 218 2.01 -10.34 -6.36
C GLY A 218 1.00 -9.43 -7.04
N MET A 219 0.69 -8.28 -6.44
CA MET A 219 -0.35 -7.37 -6.93
C MET A 219 -0.10 -6.89 -8.35
N ILE A 220 1.14 -6.52 -8.68
CA ILE A 220 1.47 -6.00 -10.00
C ILE A 220 1.18 -7.00 -11.13
N GLN A 221 1.20 -8.31 -10.84
CA GLN A 221 0.98 -9.36 -11.83
C GLN A 221 -0.46 -9.42 -12.35
N ILE A 222 -1.39 -8.74 -11.70
CA ILE A 222 -2.78 -8.62 -12.18
C ILE A 222 -2.86 -7.62 -13.35
N ALA A 223 -1.88 -6.72 -13.51
CA ALA A 223 -1.94 -5.63 -14.48
C ALA A 223 -2.16 -6.09 -15.94
N PRO A 224 -1.45 -7.10 -16.49
CA PRO A 224 -1.68 -7.52 -17.87
C PRO A 224 -3.09 -8.06 -18.11
N GLY A 225 -3.62 -8.86 -17.17
CA GLY A 225 -4.99 -9.36 -17.25
C GLY A 225 -6.04 -8.25 -17.15
N LEU A 226 -5.80 -7.25 -16.29
CA LEU A 226 -6.66 -6.08 -16.19
C LEU A 226 -6.65 -5.26 -17.48
N LEU A 227 -5.48 -5.04 -18.10
CA LEU A 227 -5.37 -4.34 -19.38
C LEU A 227 -6.12 -5.07 -20.50
N VAL A 228 -6.00 -6.40 -20.58
CA VAL A 228 -6.77 -7.21 -21.52
C VAL A 228 -8.27 -6.98 -21.35
N ALA A 229 -8.77 -7.00 -20.10
CA ALA A 229 -10.18 -6.79 -19.80
C ALA A 229 -10.65 -5.36 -20.14
N LEU A 230 -9.85 -4.34 -19.81
CA LEU A 230 -10.19 -2.93 -20.07
C LEU A 230 -10.13 -2.56 -21.55
N CYS A 231 -9.17 -3.09 -22.30
CA CYS A 231 -9.00 -2.83 -23.73
C CYS A 231 -9.85 -3.75 -24.61
N GLY A 232 -10.57 -4.72 -24.03
CA GLY A 232 -11.39 -5.69 -24.77
C GLY A 232 -10.55 -6.61 -25.66
N TRP A 233 -9.29 -6.85 -25.31
CA TRP A 233 -8.40 -7.70 -26.09
C TRP A 233 -8.82 -9.16 -25.99
N ARG A 234 -8.72 -9.89 -27.11
CA ARG A 234 -9.16 -11.28 -27.20
C ARG A 234 -8.07 -12.25 -26.78
N VAL A 235 -7.64 -12.23 -25.52
CA VAL A 235 -6.64 -13.19 -24.98
C VAL A 235 -7.35 -14.35 -24.28
N PRO A 236 -6.93 -15.62 -24.47
CA PRO A 236 -7.52 -16.75 -23.75
C PRO A 236 -7.22 -16.67 -22.25
N ALA A 237 -8.20 -17.04 -21.41
CA ALA A 237 -8.06 -17.02 -19.95
C ALA A 237 -6.87 -17.85 -19.44
N LEU A 238 -6.57 -18.98 -20.10
CA LEU A 238 -5.43 -19.82 -19.76
C LEU A 238 -4.09 -19.08 -19.92
N ALA A 239 -3.95 -18.21 -20.92
CA ALA A 239 -2.72 -17.43 -21.11
C ALA A 239 -2.57 -16.34 -20.05
N ILE A 240 -3.68 -15.73 -19.63
CA ILE A 240 -3.69 -14.75 -18.52
C ILE A 240 -3.28 -15.46 -17.22
N ALA A 241 -3.85 -16.64 -16.95
CA ALA A 241 -3.51 -17.43 -15.77
C ALA A 241 -2.04 -17.91 -15.81
N ALA A 242 -1.56 -18.38 -16.96
CA ALA A 242 -0.16 -18.78 -17.15
C ALA A 242 0.80 -17.61 -16.94
N GLY A 243 0.48 -16.43 -17.47
CA GLY A 243 1.25 -15.20 -17.26
C GLY A 243 1.31 -14.81 -15.78
N LEU A 244 0.17 -14.83 -15.09
CA LEU A 244 0.07 -14.53 -13.66
C LEU A 244 0.94 -15.48 -12.82
N VAL A 245 0.85 -16.79 -13.06
CA VAL A 245 1.61 -17.81 -12.32
C VAL A 245 3.09 -17.73 -12.63
N ALA A 246 3.47 -17.60 -13.91
CA ALA A 246 4.87 -17.52 -14.31
C ALA A 246 5.55 -16.24 -13.80
N GLY A 247 4.90 -15.08 -13.99
CA GLY A 247 5.41 -13.80 -13.53
C GLY A 247 5.48 -13.70 -12.00
N GLY A 248 4.42 -14.12 -11.32
CA GLY A 248 4.38 -14.15 -9.85
C GLY A 248 5.41 -15.13 -9.26
N GLY A 249 5.48 -16.35 -9.81
CA GLY A 249 6.46 -17.36 -9.38
C GLY A 249 7.90 -16.89 -9.57
N LEU A 250 8.21 -16.27 -10.72
CA LEU A 250 9.53 -15.69 -10.97
C LEU A 250 9.85 -14.54 -10.00
N ALA A 251 8.92 -13.61 -9.81
CA ALA A 251 9.10 -12.47 -8.91
C ALA A 251 9.37 -12.93 -7.46
N VAL A 252 8.57 -13.88 -6.97
CA VAL A 252 8.72 -14.45 -5.62
C VAL A 252 10.02 -15.25 -5.51
N GLY A 253 10.35 -16.07 -6.51
CA GLY A 253 11.58 -16.88 -6.51
C GLY A 253 12.86 -16.04 -6.53
N LEU A 254 12.89 -14.97 -7.33
CA LEU A 254 14.00 -14.02 -7.34
C LEU A 254 14.13 -13.28 -6.00
N TYR A 255 13.00 -12.84 -5.44
CA TYR A 255 13.00 -12.15 -4.15
C TYR A 255 13.47 -13.07 -3.01
N SER A 256 13.00 -14.32 -2.95
CA SER A 256 13.38 -15.27 -1.90
C SER A 256 14.84 -15.74 -2.05
N ALA A 257 15.37 -15.80 -3.27
CA ALA A 257 16.77 -16.10 -3.52
C ALA A 257 17.71 -14.91 -3.30
N GLY A 258 17.19 -13.71 -2.97
CA GLY A 258 17.99 -12.49 -2.84
C GLY A 258 18.60 -12.02 -4.16
N LEU A 259 18.04 -12.46 -5.31
CA LEU A 259 18.55 -12.15 -6.63
C LEU A 259 17.87 -10.90 -7.18
N MET A 260 18.68 -9.89 -7.47
CA MET A 260 18.27 -8.64 -8.13
C MET A 260 19.11 -8.43 -9.39
N PRO A 261 18.75 -9.07 -10.53
CA PRO A 261 19.41 -8.86 -11.81
C PRO A 261 19.44 -7.37 -12.15
N GLU A 262 20.63 -6.82 -12.42
CA GLU A 262 20.85 -5.38 -12.71
C GLU A 262 20.33 -4.41 -11.62
N GLY A 263 20.05 -4.92 -10.41
CA GLY A 263 19.40 -4.13 -9.36
C GLY A 263 17.91 -3.84 -9.62
N ILE A 264 17.27 -4.47 -10.60
CA ILE A 264 15.85 -4.26 -10.89
C ILE A 264 14.98 -4.98 -9.86
N ASN A 265 13.88 -4.36 -9.45
CA ASN A 265 12.89 -4.98 -8.58
C ASN A 265 12.37 -6.30 -9.21
N PRO A 266 12.45 -7.44 -8.50
CA PRO A 266 12.00 -8.75 -8.99
C PRO A 266 10.57 -8.77 -9.56
N GLY A 267 9.68 -7.95 -9.03
CA GLY A 267 8.29 -7.90 -9.48
C GLY A 267 8.12 -7.30 -10.86
N LEU A 268 8.99 -6.38 -11.29
CA LEU A 268 8.99 -5.86 -12.65
C LEU A 268 9.50 -6.88 -13.66
N ILE A 269 10.50 -7.67 -13.27
CA ILE A 269 10.99 -8.79 -14.08
C ILE A 269 9.85 -9.81 -14.27
N GLY A 270 9.17 -10.18 -13.17
CA GLY A 270 7.98 -11.03 -13.23
C GLY A 270 6.87 -10.44 -14.11
N LEU A 271 6.61 -9.13 -13.99
CA LEU A 271 5.61 -8.44 -14.80
C LEU A 271 5.96 -8.50 -16.29
N ALA A 272 7.23 -8.31 -16.67
CA ALA A 272 7.67 -8.40 -18.05
C ALA A 272 7.40 -9.78 -18.64
N VAL A 273 7.72 -10.85 -17.90
CA VAL A 273 7.44 -12.24 -18.32
C VAL A 273 5.93 -12.48 -18.47
N ASN A 274 5.14 -12.03 -17.50
CA ASN A 274 3.68 -12.14 -17.55
C ASN A 274 3.10 -11.41 -18.79
N ALA A 275 3.51 -10.16 -19.00
CA ALA A 275 3.09 -9.37 -20.15
C ALA A 275 3.48 -10.02 -21.48
N LEU A 276 4.68 -10.61 -21.59
CA LEU A 276 5.12 -11.34 -22.78
C LEU A 276 4.24 -12.57 -23.07
N ILE A 277 3.91 -13.37 -22.05
CA ILE A 277 3.02 -14.53 -22.20
C ILE A 277 1.63 -14.09 -22.68
N VAL A 278 1.08 -13.05 -22.07
CA VAL A 278 -0.24 -12.49 -22.44
C VAL A 278 -0.22 -11.92 -23.86
N ALA A 279 0.81 -11.14 -24.21
CA ALA A 279 0.94 -10.51 -25.52
C ALA A 279 1.11 -11.54 -26.65
N THR A 280 1.98 -12.54 -26.46
CA THR A 280 2.20 -13.60 -27.45
C THR A 280 0.94 -14.43 -27.69
N ALA A 281 0.15 -14.71 -26.65
CA ALA A 281 -1.15 -15.37 -26.80
C ALA A 281 -2.18 -14.50 -27.52
N GLY A 282 -2.15 -13.18 -27.33
CA GLY A 282 -2.99 -12.23 -28.04
C GLY A 282 -2.67 -12.14 -29.55
N LEU A 283 -1.39 -12.18 -29.91
CA LEU A 283 -0.93 -12.14 -31.31
C LEU A 283 -1.23 -13.42 -32.10
N ARG A 284 -1.32 -14.57 -31.42
CA ARG A 284 -1.52 -15.89 -32.06
C ARG A 284 -2.96 -16.17 -32.48
N ARG A 285 -3.92 -15.28 -32.22
CA ARG A 285 -5.29 -15.43 -32.75
C ARG A 285 -5.40 -14.69 -34.09
N PRO A 286 -5.85 -15.37 -35.17
CA PRO A 286 -6.10 -14.68 -36.43
C PRO A 286 -7.20 -13.62 -36.24
N PRO A 287 -7.13 -12.47 -36.94
CA PRO A 287 -8.27 -11.58 -37.06
C PRO A 287 -9.42 -12.35 -37.71
N CYS A 288 -10.55 -12.50 -37.03
CA CYS A 288 -11.69 -13.22 -37.60
C CYS A 288 -12.31 -12.39 -38.74
N ALA A 289 -12.64 -13.07 -39.84
CA ALA A 289 -13.65 -12.63 -40.79
C ALA A 289 -14.91 -12.19 -40.03
N ARG A 290 -15.52 -11.11 -40.53
CA ARG A 290 -16.63 -10.36 -39.93
C ARG A 290 -17.84 -11.22 -39.59
#